data_AF-A0A534ILY5-F1
#
_entry.id   AF-A0A534ILY5-F1
#
_cell.length_a   1.000
_cell.length_b   1.000
_cell.length_c   1.000
_cell.angle_alpha   90.00
_cell.angle_beta   90.00
_cell.angle_gamma   90.00
#
_symmetry.space_group_name_H-M   'P 1'
#
loop_
_entity.id
_entity.type
_entity.pdbx_description
1 polymer ?
#
loop_
_entity_poly.entity_id
_entity_poly.type
_entity_poly.pdbx_seq_one_letter_code
_entity_poly.pdbx_strand_id
1 'polypeptide(L)'
;SRAAYRRLVYEQPQFYEYFQAVTPIDVIERMQIGSRPVHRLEGAGLETLLPVPWVFAWSQTRYMLPGWYGAGTGLRAATTKFGLPRLREAYGSWYFLKSLIDDVETMLARADPDIARHYDALVPEPLRRFSGEIRGEFQSACEQVLAVKDSRALLDSDPTMQRSVALRNPYIDPMNLMQVDLLGRWRARGRADRELFEALLASVGGIAQGLQSTG
;
A
#
# COMPACT_ATOMS: atom_id res chain seq x y z
N SER A 1 -4.67 12.02 -7.13
CA SER A 1 -5.98 12.51 -7.61
C SER A 1 -7.04 12.25 -6.55
N ARG A 2 -7.64 13.31 -5.98
CA ARG A 2 -8.68 13.16 -4.94
C ARG A 2 -9.88 12.37 -5.43
N ALA A 3 -10.35 12.63 -6.65
CA ALA A 3 -11.51 11.96 -7.21
C ALA A 3 -11.29 10.45 -7.42
N ALA A 4 -10.11 10.06 -7.94
CA ALA A 4 -9.78 8.65 -8.11
C ALA A 4 -9.72 7.89 -6.78
N TYR A 5 -9.06 8.48 -5.78
CA TYR A 5 -8.98 7.91 -4.43
C TYR A 5 -10.37 7.76 -3.81
N ARG A 6 -11.20 8.81 -3.86
CA ARG A 6 -12.56 8.76 -3.28
C ARG A 6 -13.44 7.71 -3.93
N ARG A 7 -13.35 7.59 -5.26
CA ARG A 7 -14.10 6.59 -6.02
C ARG A 7 -13.81 5.17 -5.54
N LEU A 8 -12.53 4.82 -5.36
CA LEU A 8 -12.15 3.50 -4.86
C LEU A 8 -12.56 3.32 -3.40
N VAL A 9 -12.17 4.27 -2.55
CA VAL A 9 -12.11 4.10 -1.10
C VAL A 9 -13.47 4.34 -0.42
N TYR A 10 -14.24 5.32 -0.89
CA TYR A 10 -15.46 5.77 -0.21
C TYR A 10 -16.74 5.56 -1.03
N GLU A 11 -16.67 5.49 -2.35
CA GLU A 11 -17.85 5.39 -3.22
C GLU A 11 -18.20 3.94 -3.59
N GLN A 12 -17.35 2.98 -3.25
CA GLN A 12 -17.60 1.55 -3.46
C GLN A 12 -17.88 0.85 -2.12
N PRO A 13 -19.13 0.45 -1.82
CA PRO A 13 -19.51 -0.09 -0.51
C PRO A 13 -18.70 -1.33 -0.09
N GLN A 14 -18.37 -2.17 -1.06
CA GLN A 14 -17.65 -3.44 -0.84
C GLN A 14 -16.13 -3.26 -0.64
N PHE A 15 -15.59 -2.04 -0.78
CA PHE A 15 -14.16 -1.81 -0.65
C PHE A 15 -13.66 -2.04 0.79
N TYR A 16 -14.48 -1.76 1.80
CA TYR A 16 -14.10 -2.05 3.20
C TYR A 16 -13.96 -3.56 3.45
N GLU A 17 -14.87 -4.38 2.91
CA GLU A 17 -14.76 -5.85 2.98
C GLU A 17 -13.51 -6.35 2.25
N TYR A 18 -13.18 -5.76 1.09
CA TYR A 18 -11.94 -6.05 0.38
C TYR A 18 -10.72 -5.70 1.22
N PHE A 19 -10.69 -4.50 1.82
CA PHE A 19 -9.62 -4.07 2.72
C PHE A 19 -9.43 -5.03 3.90
N GLN A 20 -10.51 -5.46 4.54
CA GLN A 20 -10.46 -6.44 5.64
C GLN A 20 -9.95 -7.81 5.17
N ALA A 21 -10.32 -8.23 3.96
CA ALA A 21 -9.91 -9.52 3.42
C ALA A 21 -8.44 -9.52 2.97
N VAL A 22 -7.98 -8.46 2.31
CA VAL A 22 -6.63 -8.42 1.73
C VAL A 22 -5.55 -8.01 2.74
N THR A 23 -5.91 -7.26 3.79
CA THR A 23 -4.95 -6.78 4.81
C THR A 23 -5.08 -7.51 6.14
N PRO A 24 -4.04 -7.52 7.01
CA PRO A 24 -4.13 -8.08 8.37
C PRO A 24 -4.77 -7.10 9.36
N ILE A 25 -5.72 -6.25 8.95
CA ILE A 25 -6.33 -5.25 9.84
C ILE A 25 -6.99 -5.90 11.07
N ASP A 26 -7.58 -7.09 10.91
CA ASP A 26 -8.19 -7.85 12.00
C ASP A 26 -7.16 -8.37 13.03
N VAL A 27 -5.89 -8.53 12.62
CA VAL A 27 -4.78 -8.81 13.55
C VAL A 27 -4.36 -7.51 14.25
N ILE A 28 -4.22 -6.42 13.50
CA ILE A 28 -3.81 -5.10 13.99
C ILE A 28 -4.80 -4.54 15.03
N GLU A 29 -6.10 -4.72 14.80
CA GLU A 29 -7.17 -4.34 15.74
C GLU A 29 -7.06 -5.08 17.08
N ARG A 30 -6.62 -6.35 17.05
CA ARG A 30 -6.46 -7.18 18.25
C ARG A 30 -5.10 -7.04 18.92
N MET A 31 -4.13 -6.44 18.24
CA MET A 31 -2.77 -6.25 18.74
C MET A 31 -2.66 -5.28 19.91
N GLN A 32 -3.64 -4.38 20.12
CA GLN A 32 -3.50 -3.22 21.01
C GLN A 32 -2.13 -2.53 20.81
N ILE A 33 -1.90 -1.94 19.62
CA ILE A 33 -0.65 -1.23 19.30
C ILE A 33 -0.54 0.03 20.18
N GLY A 34 0.03 -0.14 21.38
CA GLY A 34 -0.08 0.82 22.46
C GLY A 34 -1.54 0.98 22.91
N SER A 35 -1.79 1.73 23.98
CA SER A 35 -3.13 2.05 24.48
C SER A 35 -3.97 2.94 23.53
N ARG A 36 -3.67 2.92 22.22
CA ARG A 36 -4.28 3.76 21.20
C ARG A 36 -5.45 3.01 20.55
N PRO A 37 -6.65 3.61 20.52
CA PRO A 37 -7.78 3.01 19.84
C PRO A 37 -7.51 2.96 18.33
N VAL A 38 -8.03 1.95 17.64
CA VAL A 38 -7.92 1.82 16.16
C VAL A 38 -9.00 2.62 15.44
N HIS A 39 -10.13 2.87 16.11
CA HIS A 39 -11.25 3.66 15.61
C HIS A 39 -11.49 4.91 16.47
N ARG A 40 -12.04 5.97 15.86
CA ARG A 40 -12.40 7.22 16.57
C ARG A 40 -13.61 7.08 17.49
N LEU A 41 -14.52 6.15 17.19
CA LEU A 41 -15.78 5.88 17.88
C LEU A 41 -16.04 4.37 17.86
N GLU A 42 -16.91 3.88 18.75
CA GLU A 42 -17.46 2.53 18.62
C GLU A 42 -18.28 2.43 17.33
N GLY A 43 -17.72 1.78 16.31
CA GLY A 43 -18.36 1.60 15.03
C GLY A 43 -17.44 0.96 14.01
N ALA A 44 -17.96 0.00 13.26
CA ALA A 44 -17.26 -0.66 12.16
C ALA A 44 -17.30 0.22 10.91
N GLY A 45 -16.20 0.27 10.15
CA GLY A 45 -16.15 0.96 8.87
C GLY A 45 -14.88 1.78 8.64
N LEU A 46 -14.66 2.12 7.38
CA LEU A 46 -13.47 2.85 6.95
C LEU A 46 -13.42 4.31 7.43
N GLU A 47 -14.58 4.92 7.65
CA GLU A 47 -14.70 6.32 8.08
C GLU A 47 -14.27 6.53 9.54
N THR A 48 -14.41 5.50 10.37
CA THR A 48 -14.01 5.54 11.78
C THR A 48 -12.56 5.12 11.99
N LEU A 49 -11.95 4.42 11.02
CA LEU A 49 -10.57 3.94 11.07
C LEU A 49 -9.57 5.11 11.16
N LEU A 50 -8.62 5.02 12.09
CA LEU A 50 -7.58 6.02 12.21
C LEU A 50 -6.53 5.92 11.08
N PRO A 51 -5.84 7.03 10.76
CA PRO A 51 -4.83 7.03 9.69
C PRO A 51 -3.67 6.05 9.90
N VAL A 52 -3.22 5.86 11.14
CA VAL A 52 -2.06 4.98 11.44
C VAL A 52 -2.39 3.51 11.13
N PRO A 53 -3.47 2.91 11.67
CA PRO A 53 -3.90 1.57 11.27
C PRO A 53 -4.16 1.41 9.76
N TRP A 54 -4.72 2.43 9.11
CA TRP A 54 -4.94 2.42 7.66
C TRP A 54 -3.63 2.25 6.88
N VAL A 55 -2.64 3.12 7.14
CA VAL A 55 -1.33 3.04 6.47
C VAL A 55 -0.61 1.75 6.84
N PHE A 56 -0.66 1.36 8.11
CA PHE A 56 0.02 0.17 8.59
C PHE A 56 -0.53 -1.12 7.97
N ALA A 57 -1.85 -1.25 7.83
CA ALA A 57 -2.45 -2.42 7.20
C ALA A 57 -2.04 -2.60 5.72
N TRP A 58 -1.93 -1.51 4.95
CA TRP A 58 -1.48 -1.57 3.55
C TRP A 58 0.01 -1.76 3.37
N SER A 59 0.83 -1.34 4.35
CA SER A 59 2.27 -1.59 4.27
C SER A 59 2.59 -3.06 4.49
N GLN A 60 1.85 -3.73 5.38
CA GLN A 60 1.98 -5.17 5.62
C GLN A 60 1.78 -6.01 4.37
N THR A 61 0.90 -5.61 3.45
CA THR A 61 0.55 -6.38 2.25
C THR A 61 1.37 -6.02 1.01
N ARG A 62 2.36 -5.12 1.16
CA ARG A 62 3.20 -4.60 0.06
C ARG A 62 2.41 -3.88 -1.04
N TYR A 63 1.15 -3.54 -0.80
CA TYR A 63 0.40 -2.64 -1.68
C TYR A 63 0.83 -1.19 -1.53
N MET A 64 1.15 -0.74 -0.30
CA MET A 64 1.50 0.67 0.00
C MET A 64 0.45 1.68 -0.50
N LEU A 65 -0.81 1.24 -0.63
CA LEU A 65 -1.89 1.95 -1.33
C LEU A 65 -2.00 3.44 -0.97
N PRO A 66 -1.97 3.85 0.31
CA PRO A 66 -2.18 5.25 0.69
C PRO A 66 -1.08 6.19 0.20
N GLY A 67 0.12 5.66 -0.09
CA GLY A 67 1.29 6.44 -0.47
C GLY A 67 1.33 6.85 -1.95
N TRP A 68 0.54 6.22 -2.81
CA TRP A 68 0.62 6.46 -4.26
C TRP A 68 -0.72 6.40 -5.00
N TYR A 69 -1.79 5.83 -4.43
CA TYR A 69 -3.03 5.62 -5.18
C TYR A 69 -3.66 6.93 -5.65
N GLY A 70 -3.98 7.00 -6.94
CA GLY A 70 -4.48 8.20 -7.60
C GLY A 70 -3.38 9.11 -8.16
N ALA A 71 -2.09 8.83 -7.91
CA ALA A 71 -0.99 9.58 -8.50
C ALA A 71 -0.92 9.38 -10.01
N GLY A 72 -1.04 8.14 -10.50
CA GLY A 72 -1.05 7.81 -11.93
C GLY A 72 -2.16 8.54 -12.67
N THR A 73 -3.39 8.46 -12.18
CA THR A 73 -4.53 9.19 -12.73
C THR A 73 -4.35 10.71 -12.66
N GLY A 74 -3.76 11.23 -11.59
CA GLY A 74 -3.51 12.67 -11.45
C GLY A 74 -2.45 13.18 -12.43
N LEU A 75 -1.31 12.51 -12.50
CA LEU A 75 -0.20 12.86 -13.38
C LEU A 75 -0.59 12.69 -14.84
N ARG A 76 -1.29 11.61 -15.20
CA ARG A 76 -1.80 11.40 -16.56
C ARG A 76 -2.71 12.55 -17.01
N ALA A 77 -3.64 12.98 -16.16
CA ALA A 77 -4.51 14.12 -16.45
C ALA A 77 -3.72 15.44 -16.59
N ALA A 78 -2.68 15.64 -15.78
CA ALA A 78 -1.81 16.79 -15.88
C ALA A 78 -0.98 16.76 -17.18
N THR A 79 -0.46 15.59 -17.58
CA THR A 79 0.25 15.38 -18.85
C THR A 79 -0.65 15.71 -20.03
N THR A 80 -1.90 15.24 -20.03
CA THR A 80 -2.88 15.56 -21.09
C THR A 80 -3.18 17.05 -21.16
N LYS A 81 -3.27 17.75 -20.03
CA LYS A 81 -3.65 19.16 -19.97
C LYS A 81 -2.50 20.12 -20.29
N PHE A 82 -1.29 19.82 -19.81
CA PHE A 82 -0.16 20.76 -19.83
C PHE A 82 1.01 20.29 -20.69
N GLY A 83 1.00 19.03 -21.12
CA GLY A 83 2.11 18.39 -21.84
C GLY A 83 3.22 17.91 -20.91
N LEU A 84 3.87 16.81 -21.30
CA LEU A 84 5.00 16.24 -20.55
C LEU A 84 6.18 17.22 -20.37
N PRO A 85 6.60 18.02 -21.37
CA PRO A 85 7.73 18.94 -21.20
C PRO A 85 7.52 19.95 -20.06
N ARG A 86 6.29 20.47 -19.91
CA ARG A 86 5.95 21.43 -18.86
C ARG A 86 5.94 20.78 -17.47
N LEU A 87 5.52 19.52 -17.38
CA LEU A 87 5.62 18.77 -16.13
C LEU A 87 7.07 18.47 -15.74
N ARG A 88 7.93 18.14 -16.71
CA ARG A 88 9.37 17.95 -16.48
C ARG A 88 10.04 19.23 -15.99
N GLU A 89 9.74 20.37 -16.63
CA GLU A 89 10.20 21.68 -16.19
C GLU A 89 9.74 22.00 -14.76
N ALA A 90 8.46 21.78 -14.47
CA ALA A 90 7.91 21.99 -13.13
C ALA A 90 8.57 21.05 -12.10
N TYR A 91 8.81 19.79 -12.43
CA TYR A 91 9.52 18.85 -11.55
C TYR A 91 10.96 19.33 -11.26
N GLY A 92 11.65 19.88 -12.26
CA GLY A 92 13.02 20.38 -12.09
C GLY A 92 13.13 21.71 -11.35
N SER A 93 12.10 22.57 -11.40
CA SER A 93 12.16 23.95 -10.88
C SER A 93 11.29 24.21 -9.65
N TRP A 94 10.22 23.44 -9.45
CA TRP A 94 9.27 23.65 -8.37
C TRP A 94 9.46 22.61 -7.26
N TYR A 95 10.09 23.04 -6.17
CA TYR A 95 10.44 22.20 -5.03
C TYR A 95 9.28 21.35 -4.50
N PHE A 96 8.09 21.93 -4.33
CA PHE A 96 6.93 21.19 -3.84
C PHE A 96 6.54 20.02 -4.75
N LEU A 97 6.48 20.26 -6.07
CA LEU A 97 6.13 19.20 -7.01
C LEU A 97 7.20 18.12 -7.07
N LYS A 98 8.48 18.54 -7.01
CA LYS A 98 9.61 17.62 -6.90
C LYS A 98 9.46 16.69 -5.70
N SER A 99 9.32 17.25 -4.50
CA SER A 99 9.17 16.46 -3.26
C SER A 99 7.95 15.54 -3.32
N LEU A 100 6.81 16.04 -3.79
CA LEU A 100 5.60 15.22 -3.92
C LEU A 100 5.80 14.00 -4.84
N ILE A 101 6.46 14.19 -5.99
CA ILE A 101 6.74 13.09 -6.94
C ILE A 101 7.78 12.14 -6.36
N ASP A 102 8.81 12.65 -5.70
CA ASP A 102 9.86 11.83 -5.08
C ASP A 102 9.30 10.99 -3.90
N ASP A 103 8.36 11.52 -3.12
CA ASP A 103 7.65 10.78 -2.06
C ASP A 103 6.77 9.67 -2.63
N VAL A 104 6.01 9.96 -3.70
CA VAL A 104 5.20 8.96 -4.41
C VAL A 104 6.09 7.86 -4.99
N GLU A 105 7.20 8.22 -5.62
CA GLU A 105 8.16 7.26 -6.17
C GLU A 105 8.71 6.33 -5.07
N THR A 106 9.04 6.88 -3.91
CA THR A 106 9.51 6.10 -2.75
C THR A 106 8.46 5.07 -2.32
N MET A 107 7.18 5.42 -2.33
CA MET A 107 6.09 4.51 -1.99
C MET A 107 5.87 3.44 -3.07
N LEU A 108 5.96 3.82 -4.35
CA LEU A 108 5.90 2.87 -5.47
C LEU A 108 7.05 1.87 -5.43
N ALA A 109 8.27 2.32 -5.11
CA ALA A 109 9.46 1.47 -5.05
C ALA A 109 9.43 0.45 -3.89
N ARG A 110 8.71 0.77 -2.81
CA ARG A 110 8.53 -0.15 -1.66
C ARG A 110 7.36 -1.11 -1.85
N ALA A 111 6.43 -0.78 -2.73
CA ALA A 111 5.35 -1.67 -3.10
C ALA A 111 5.91 -2.86 -3.90
N ASP A 112 5.26 -4.01 -3.73
CA ASP A 112 5.62 -5.24 -4.42
C ASP A 112 4.33 -5.92 -4.91
N PRO A 113 3.96 -5.71 -6.19
CA PRO A 113 2.76 -6.32 -6.77
C PRO A 113 2.78 -7.85 -6.78
N ASP A 114 3.95 -8.48 -6.82
CA ASP A 114 4.08 -9.93 -6.84
C ASP A 114 3.74 -10.51 -5.47
N ILE A 115 4.25 -9.90 -4.40
CA ILE A 115 3.88 -10.24 -3.02
C ILE A 115 2.42 -9.89 -2.74
N ALA A 116 1.96 -8.70 -3.15
CA ALA A 116 0.57 -8.27 -2.96
C ALA A 116 -0.45 -9.25 -3.56
N ARG A 117 -0.12 -9.87 -4.72
CA ARG A 117 -0.95 -10.89 -5.37
C ARG A 117 -1.17 -12.13 -4.49
N HIS A 118 -0.23 -12.47 -3.59
CA HIS A 118 -0.44 -13.57 -2.66
C HIS A 118 -1.51 -13.26 -1.62
N TYR A 119 -1.62 -12.00 -1.17
CA TYR A 119 -2.70 -11.58 -0.28
C TYR A 119 -4.07 -11.57 -0.97
N ASP A 120 -4.12 -11.31 -2.29
CA ASP A 120 -5.38 -11.38 -3.05
C ASP A 120 -6.00 -12.79 -3.05
N ALA A 121 -5.21 -13.84 -2.81
CA ALA A 121 -5.73 -15.19 -2.68
C ALA A 121 -6.65 -15.35 -1.46
N LEU A 122 -6.47 -14.51 -0.43
CA LEU A 122 -7.33 -14.45 0.77
C LEU A 122 -8.66 -13.75 0.51
N VAL A 123 -8.78 -13.04 -0.62
CA VAL A 123 -9.95 -12.24 -0.97
C VAL A 123 -11.00 -13.13 -1.66
N PRO A 124 -12.28 -13.08 -1.22
CA PRO A 124 -13.39 -13.72 -1.92
C PRO A 124 -13.49 -13.25 -3.38
N GLU A 125 -13.82 -14.17 -4.28
CA GLU A 125 -13.83 -13.93 -5.73
C GLU A 125 -14.56 -12.62 -6.15
N PRO A 126 -15.76 -12.29 -5.63
CA PRO A 126 -16.48 -11.08 -6.07
C PRO A 126 -15.76 -9.76 -5.75
N LEU A 127 -14.85 -9.79 -4.76
CA LEU A 127 -14.09 -8.63 -4.31
C LEU A 127 -12.73 -8.53 -5.02
N ARG A 128 -12.28 -9.55 -5.77
CA ARG A 128 -10.96 -9.53 -6.42
C ARG A 128 -10.82 -8.46 -7.51
N ARG A 129 -11.93 -7.92 -8.03
CA ARG A 129 -11.90 -6.80 -9.00
C ARG A 129 -11.11 -5.59 -8.49
N PHE A 130 -11.15 -5.31 -7.19
CA PHE A 130 -10.41 -4.21 -6.58
C PHE A 130 -8.88 -4.36 -6.75
N SER A 131 -8.37 -5.59 -6.66
CA SER A 131 -6.95 -5.85 -6.91
C SER A 131 -6.54 -5.52 -8.35
N GLY A 132 -7.44 -5.73 -9.32
CA GLY A 132 -7.25 -5.35 -10.71
C GLY A 132 -7.22 -3.83 -10.91
N GLU A 133 -8.19 -3.12 -10.31
CA GLU A 133 -8.23 -1.64 -10.32
C GLU A 133 -6.96 -1.04 -9.70
N ILE A 134 -6.52 -1.57 -8.55
CA ILE A 134 -5.32 -1.13 -7.85
C ILE A 134 -4.07 -1.38 -8.69
N ARG A 135 -3.91 -2.57 -9.29
CA ARG A 135 -2.76 -2.87 -10.17
C ARG A 135 -2.72 -1.98 -11.40
N GLY A 136 -3.87 -1.69 -12.01
CA GLY A 136 -3.92 -0.77 -13.15
C GLY A 136 -3.47 0.65 -12.80
N GLU A 137 -3.92 1.18 -11.65
CA GLU A 137 -3.45 2.48 -11.18
C GLU A 137 -1.96 2.45 -10.77
N PHE A 138 -1.46 1.33 -10.21
CA PHE A 138 -0.04 1.16 -9.88
C PHE A 138 0.84 1.27 -11.12
N GLN A 139 0.52 0.50 -12.17
CA GLN A 139 1.24 0.53 -13.44
C GLN A 139 1.24 1.95 -14.03
N SER A 140 0.07 2.59 -14.06
CA SER A 140 -0.01 3.97 -14.55
C SER A 140 0.77 4.95 -13.68
N ALA A 141 0.83 4.77 -12.36
CA ALA A 141 1.60 5.64 -11.47
C ALA A 141 3.11 5.51 -11.76
N CYS A 142 3.62 4.28 -11.88
CA CYS A 142 5.01 4.03 -12.27
C CYS A 142 5.34 4.69 -13.61
N GLU A 143 4.53 4.45 -14.65
CA GLU A 143 4.75 5.02 -15.99
C GLU A 143 4.81 6.56 -15.96
N GLN A 144 3.85 7.20 -15.27
CA GLN A 144 3.80 8.66 -15.24
C GLN A 144 4.93 9.27 -14.42
N VAL A 145 5.31 8.65 -13.29
CA VAL A 145 6.45 9.11 -12.48
C VAL A 145 7.74 9.00 -13.29
N LEU A 146 8.00 7.85 -13.91
CA LEU A 146 9.19 7.65 -14.74
C LEU A 146 9.24 8.62 -15.93
N ALA A 147 8.10 8.87 -16.57
CA ALA A 147 8.02 9.84 -17.66
C ALA A 147 8.34 11.27 -17.21
N VAL A 148 7.84 11.71 -16.06
CA VAL A 148 8.11 13.05 -15.51
C VAL A 148 9.55 13.17 -15.00
N LYS A 149 10.11 12.12 -14.43
CA LYS A 149 11.50 12.09 -13.94
C LYS A 149 12.54 11.81 -15.03
N ASP A 150 12.11 11.45 -16.23
CA ASP A 150 12.97 10.98 -17.32
C ASP A 150 13.91 9.84 -16.88
N SER A 151 13.38 8.92 -16.10
CA SER A 151 14.10 7.80 -15.48
C SER A 151 13.66 6.47 -16.11
N ARG A 152 14.52 5.44 -16.05
CA ARG A 152 14.23 4.12 -16.63
C ARG A 152 13.63 3.18 -15.59
N ALA A 153 14.09 3.28 -14.36
CA ALA A 153 13.56 2.55 -13.21
C ALA A 153 13.30 3.50 -12.04
N LEU A 154 12.45 3.06 -11.11
CA LEU A 154 12.15 3.81 -9.90
C LEU A 154 13.43 3.97 -9.08
N LEU A 155 13.63 5.15 -8.52
CA LEU A 155 14.77 5.53 -7.71
C LEU A 155 16.11 5.57 -8.46
N ASP A 156 16.13 5.71 -9.78
CA ASP A 156 17.38 5.93 -10.54
C ASP A 156 18.15 7.17 -10.05
N SER A 157 17.45 8.17 -9.52
CA SER A 157 18.04 9.37 -8.90
C SER A 157 18.56 9.15 -7.47
N ASP A 158 18.25 8.02 -6.83
CA ASP A 158 18.72 7.65 -5.48
C ASP A 158 19.14 6.16 -5.41
N PRO A 159 20.33 5.83 -5.92
CA PRO A 159 20.85 4.45 -5.91
C PRO A 159 21.01 3.87 -4.49
N THR A 160 21.20 4.73 -3.49
CA THR A 160 21.34 4.28 -2.09
C THR A 160 20.02 3.75 -1.58
N MET A 161 18.92 4.48 -1.81
CA MET A 161 17.58 4.02 -1.45
C MET A 161 17.17 2.80 -2.28
N GLN A 162 17.44 2.82 -3.59
CA GLN A 162 17.15 1.69 -4.48
C GLN A 162 17.81 0.39 -3.96
N ARG A 163 19.10 0.46 -3.62
CA ARG A 163 19.84 -0.68 -3.05
C ARG A 163 19.31 -1.07 -1.67
N SER A 164 18.96 -0.10 -0.83
CA SER A 164 18.42 -0.36 0.50
C SER A 164 17.12 -1.16 0.45
N VAL A 165 16.20 -0.80 -0.47
CA VAL A 165 14.97 -1.56 -0.72
C VAL A 165 15.30 -2.98 -1.20
N ALA A 166 16.16 -3.10 -2.22
CA ALA A 166 16.51 -4.39 -2.79
C ALA A 166 17.16 -5.36 -1.79
N LEU A 167 17.99 -4.86 -0.87
CA LEU A 167 18.65 -5.67 0.15
C LEU A 167 17.69 -6.14 1.26
N ARG A 168 16.56 -5.45 1.47
CA ARG A 168 15.59 -5.79 2.51
C ARG A 168 14.55 -6.81 2.02
N ASN A 169 14.14 -6.72 0.76
CA ASN A 169 13.12 -7.60 0.18
C ASN A 169 13.33 -9.10 0.49
N PRO A 170 14.54 -9.69 0.33
CA PRO A 170 14.76 -11.11 0.63
C PRO A 170 14.46 -11.53 2.08
N TYR A 171 14.46 -10.59 3.03
CA TYR A 171 14.10 -10.85 4.42
C TYR A 171 12.61 -10.59 4.71
N ILE A 172 11.99 -9.68 3.96
CA ILE A 172 10.58 -9.30 4.14
C ILE A 172 9.66 -10.31 3.44
N ASP A 173 10.02 -10.72 2.23
CA ASP A 173 9.17 -11.54 1.36
C ASP A 173 8.79 -12.89 1.99
N PRO A 174 9.71 -13.65 2.63
CA PRO A 174 9.33 -14.88 3.33
C PRO A 174 8.35 -14.64 4.48
N MET A 175 8.49 -13.53 5.21
CA MET A 175 7.55 -13.17 6.28
C MET A 175 6.17 -12.82 5.71
N ASN A 176 6.11 -12.14 4.56
CA ASN A 176 4.86 -11.88 3.86
C ASN A 176 4.17 -13.18 3.44
N LEU A 177 4.89 -14.09 2.79
CA LEU A 177 4.33 -15.38 2.34
C LEU A 177 3.84 -16.23 3.53
N MET A 178 4.60 -16.25 4.63
CA MET A 178 4.18 -16.88 5.87
C MET A 178 2.92 -16.21 6.46
N GLN A 179 2.87 -14.86 6.48
CA GLN A 179 1.71 -14.12 6.97
C GLN A 179 0.44 -14.45 6.15
N VAL A 180 0.55 -14.60 4.82
CA VAL A 180 -0.58 -15.00 3.97
C VAL A 180 -1.14 -16.36 4.40
N ASP A 181 -0.28 -17.37 4.56
CA ASP A 181 -0.69 -18.71 5.01
C ASP A 181 -1.30 -18.69 6.42
N LEU A 182 -0.66 -17.98 7.36
CA LEU A 182 -1.13 -17.83 8.73
C LEU A 182 -2.51 -17.14 8.78
N LEU A 183 -2.71 -16.06 8.01
CA LEU A 183 -4.00 -15.36 7.93
C LEU A 183 -5.09 -16.28 7.42
N GLY A 184 -4.81 -17.04 6.35
CA GLY A 184 -5.76 -18.00 5.79
C GLY A 184 -6.21 -19.04 6.82
N ARG A 185 -5.26 -19.68 7.51
CA ARG A 185 -5.55 -20.69 8.55
C ARG A 185 -6.29 -20.10 9.74
N TRP A 186 -5.84 -18.95 10.24
CA TRP A 186 -6.41 -18.30 11.41
C TRP A 186 -7.85 -17.85 11.16
N ARG A 187 -8.13 -17.27 9.99
CA ARG A 187 -9.49 -16.87 9.60
C ARG A 187 -10.40 -18.08 9.38
N ALA A 188 -9.90 -19.17 8.79
CA ALA A 188 -10.66 -20.41 8.62
C ALA A 188 -11.04 -21.05 9.97
N ARG A 189 -10.23 -20.88 11.02
CA ARG A 189 -10.52 -21.30 12.40
C ARG A 189 -11.34 -20.26 13.19
N GLY A 190 -12.08 -19.39 12.50
CA GLY A 190 -12.93 -18.39 13.14
C GLY A 190 -12.18 -17.34 13.95
N ARG A 191 -10.88 -17.12 13.66
CA ARG A 191 -10.03 -16.14 14.36
C ARG A 191 -9.89 -16.41 15.87
N ALA A 192 -9.99 -17.68 16.29
CA ALA A 192 -9.94 -18.07 17.70
C ALA A 192 -8.62 -18.75 18.10
N ASP A 193 -7.85 -19.21 17.11
CA ASP A 193 -6.60 -19.93 17.36
C ASP A 193 -5.51 -18.99 17.87
N ARG A 194 -5.03 -19.25 19.09
CA ARG A 194 -4.06 -18.40 19.78
C ARG A 194 -2.65 -18.55 19.24
N GLU A 195 -2.22 -19.77 18.91
CA GLU A 195 -0.86 -20.01 18.40
C GLU A 195 -0.67 -19.36 17.03
N LEU A 196 -1.68 -19.50 16.16
CA LEU A 196 -1.68 -18.81 14.86
C LEU A 196 -1.70 -17.28 15.03
N PHE A 197 -2.44 -16.77 16.02
CA PHE A 197 -2.45 -15.34 16.32
C PHE A 197 -1.08 -14.86 16.77
N GLU A 198 -0.41 -15.54 17.71
CA GLU A 198 0.93 -15.17 18.19
C GLU A 198 1.98 -15.20 17.05
N ALA A 199 1.89 -16.17 16.14
CA ALA A 199 2.73 -16.20 14.93
C ALA A 199 2.43 -15.02 13.99
N LEU A 200 1.16 -14.63 13.83
CA LEU A 200 0.77 -13.44 13.08
C LEU A 200 1.35 -12.17 13.71
N LEU A 201 1.33 -12.03 15.03
CA LEU A 201 1.95 -10.91 15.74
C LEU A 201 3.44 -10.76 15.41
N ALA A 202 4.16 -11.88 15.44
CA ALA A 202 5.57 -11.91 15.09
C ALA A 202 5.81 -11.51 13.62
N SER A 203 4.98 -12.01 12.69
CA SER A 203 5.06 -11.63 11.27
C SER A 203 4.82 -10.13 11.06
N VAL A 204 3.81 -9.55 11.73
CA VAL A 204 3.46 -8.13 11.62
C VAL A 204 4.61 -7.25 12.10
N GLY A 205 5.19 -7.60 13.26
CA GLY A 205 6.35 -6.92 13.82
C GLY A 205 7.58 -7.02 12.93
N GLY A 206 7.88 -8.21 12.40
CA GLY A 206 9.03 -8.43 11.52
C GLY A 206 8.93 -7.66 10.20
N ILE A 207 7.78 -7.72 9.52
CA ILE A 207 7.53 -6.95 8.29
C ILE A 207 7.65 -5.45 8.55
N ALA A 208 7.10 -4.96 9.66
CA ALA A 208 7.18 -3.55 10.03
C ALA A 208 8.64 -3.09 10.23
N GLN A 209 9.45 -3.89 10.93
CA GLN A 209 10.87 -3.60 11.13
C GLN A 209 11.67 -3.62 9.81
N GLY A 210 11.37 -4.57 8.93
CA GLY A 210 12.01 -4.67 7.62
C GLY A 210 11.70 -3.48 6.71
N LEU A 211 10.44 -3.04 6.68
CA LEU A 211 10.02 -1.89 5.87
C LEU A 211 10.50 -0.54 6.42
N GLN A 212 10.79 -0.47 7.72
CA GLN A 212 11.12 0.77 8.44
C GLN A 212 10.00 1.83 8.29
N SER A 213 10.29 3.14 8.47
CA SER A 213 9.27 4.19 8.41
C SER A 213 8.60 4.25 7.03
N THR A 214 7.33 3.87 6.94
CA THR A 214 6.51 3.86 5.71
C THR A 214 5.64 5.11 5.53
N GLY A 215 5.91 6.18 6.29
CA GLY A 215 5.20 7.45 6.24
C GLY A 215 5.70 8.42 7.31
#